data_AF-X1BVK8-F1
#
_entry.id   AF-X1BVK8-F1
#
_cell.length_a   1.000
_cell.length_b   1.000
_cell.length_c   1.000
_cell.angle_alpha   90.00
_cell.angle_beta   90.00
_cell.angle_gamma   90.00
#
_symmetry.space_group_name_H-M   'P 1'
#
loop_
_entity.id
_entity.type
_entity.pdbx_description
1 polymer ?
#
loop_
_entity_poly.entity_id
_entity_poly.type
_entity_poly.pdbx_seq_one_letter_code
_entity_poly.pdbx_strand_id
1 'polypeptide(L)'
;MAPKWTANGYFFNILAGNGFDRANNRAEFDEGSKYWTLLAQNIVYADVDGNIAIRPTGKVPIRDDSKIPPGHLGNGSLPYNGSNGEGEWIGYIPFEELPNSLNPSQKYLASANQIIAGPEYKKYFLQNEYANGYRARRINELLMNAVDGSVSVETMKNIQNDVNSTAARAFIPELIEVTRDYYIPTIPTKINNVLTELESWGFIMDKEENAPTIYRKWRDFFQDFTFDDESTFYGINIRSRIVVLEYLMKENESSHWFNDISTPENETR
;
A
#
# COMPACT_ATOMS: atom_id res chain seq x y z
N MET A 1 -6.31 17.99 21.92
CA MET A 1 -6.59 17.74 20.49
C MET A 1 -8.08 17.53 20.33
N ALA A 2 -8.75 18.20 19.39
CA ALA A 2 -10.19 18.07 19.16
C ALA A 2 -10.41 17.41 17.78
N PRO A 3 -10.71 16.11 17.71
CA PRO A 3 -10.85 15.42 16.43
C PRO A 3 -12.18 15.79 15.74
N LYS A 4 -12.09 16.36 14.53
CA LYS A 4 -13.22 16.48 13.61
C LYS A 4 -13.21 15.25 12.70
N TRP A 5 -14.14 14.34 12.93
CA TRP A 5 -14.21 13.05 12.24
C TRP A 5 -15.57 12.86 11.58
N THR A 6 -15.59 12.31 10.36
CA THR A 6 -16.82 12.12 9.59
C THR A 6 -17.82 11.21 10.29
N ALA A 7 -17.35 10.25 11.09
CA ALA A 7 -18.22 9.35 11.84
C ALA A 7 -18.89 9.96 13.08
N ASN A 8 -18.57 11.21 13.43
CA ASN A 8 -19.32 11.94 14.46
C ASN A 8 -20.63 12.54 13.91
N GLY A 9 -20.89 12.43 12.60
CA GLY A 9 -22.12 12.88 11.97
C GLY A 9 -23.13 11.75 11.69
N TYR A 10 -24.26 12.10 11.11
CA TYR A 10 -25.23 11.13 10.61
C TYR A 10 -24.66 10.30 9.47
N PHE A 11 -25.05 9.03 9.41
CA PHE A 11 -24.65 8.09 8.38
C PHE A 11 -25.83 7.28 7.87
N PHE A 12 -25.72 6.88 6.60
CA PHE A 12 -26.81 6.25 5.87
C PHE A 12 -26.38 4.93 5.23
N ASN A 13 -25.36 4.28 5.78
CA ASN A 13 -24.82 3.03 5.24
C ASN A 13 -25.88 1.92 5.15
N ILE A 14 -26.92 1.93 6.00
CA ILE A 14 -28.06 1.00 5.88
C ILE A 14 -28.89 1.28 4.61
N LEU A 15 -29.09 2.55 4.25
CA LEU A 15 -29.75 2.91 2.99
C LEU A 15 -28.89 2.49 1.79
N ALA A 16 -27.57 2.64 1.89
CA ALA A 16 -26.66 2.16 0.85
C ALA A 16 -26.78 0.65 0.66
N GLY A 17 -26.75 -0.12 1.76
CA GLY A 17 -26.97 -1.58 1.72
C GLY A 17 -28.30 -1.96 1.07
N ASN A 18 -29.41 -1.31 1.46
CA ASN A 18 -30.70 -1.55 0.81
C ASN A 18 -30.70 -1.20 -0.69
N GLY A 19 -29.99 -0.14 -1.07
CA GLY A 19 -29.79 0.23 -2.48
C GLY A 19 -29.03 -0.84 -3.25
N PHE A 20 -27.98 -1.41 -2.66
CA PHE A 20 -27.22 -2.50 -3.27
C PHE A 20 -28.08 -3.73 -3.51
N ASP A 21 -28.86 -4.14 -2.51
CA ASP A 21 -29.73 -5.33 -2.58
C ASP A 21 -30.82 -5.24 -3.65
N ARG A 22 -31.15 -4.01 -4.09
CA ARG A 22 -32.25 -3.73 -5.02
C ARG A 22 -31.79 -3.26 -6.40
N ALA A 23 -30.51 -2.98 -6.56
CA ALA A 23 -29.96 -2.46 -7.80
C ALA A 23 -30.01 -3.53 -8.90
N ASN A 24 -30.57 -3.17 -10.05
CA ASN A 24 -30.66 -4.06 -11.23
C ASN A 24 -29.58 -3.75 -12.27
N ASN A 25 -28.84 -2.66 -12.08
CA ASN A 25 -27.81 -2.18 -12.98
C ASN A 25 -26.84 -1.26 -12.24
N ARG A 26 -25.76 -0.90 -12.93
CA ARG A 26 -24.70 -0.04 -12.39
C ARG A 26 -25.19 1.32 -11.93
N ALA A 27 -26.13 1.94 -12.65
CA ALA A 27 -26.61 3.27 -12.30
C ALA A 27 -27.36 3.25 -10.97
N GLU A 28 -28.26 2.29 -10.78
CA GLU A 28 -28.98 2.08 -9.51
C GLU A 28 -28.02 1.75 -8.36
N PHE A 29 -26.99 0.95 -8.62
CA PHE A 29 -25.96 0.63 -7.64
C PHE A 29 -25.16 1.87 -7.21
N ASP A 30 -24.82 2.75 -8.16
CA ASP A 30 -24.15 4.03 -7.88
C ASP A 30 -25.06 4.97 -7.09
N GLU A 31 -26.37 5.03 -7.37
CA GLU A 31 -27.33 5.80 -6.54
C GLU A 31 -27.37 5.31 -5.09
N GLY A 32 -27.38 3.99 -4.88
CA GLY A 32 -27.25 3.41 -3.53
C GLY A 32 -25.91 3.76 -2.87
N SER A 33 -24.83 3.72 -3.64
CA SER A 33 -23.46 3.96 -3.16
C SER A 33 -23.25 5.36 -2.59
N LYS A 34 -24.00 6.37 -3.06
CA LYS A 34 -23.96 7.75 -2.53
C LYS A 34 -24.27 7.83 -1.04
N TYR A 35 -25.05 6.89 -0.51
CA TYR A 35 -25.41 6.84 0.91
C TYR A 35 -24.32 6.20 1.79
N TRP A 36 -23.27 5.60 1.21
CA TRP A 36 -22.15 5.03 1.95
C TRP A 36 -21.17 6.14 2.36
N THR A 37 -21.47 6.80 3.48
CA THR A 37 -20.77 8.04 3.89
C THR A 37 -19.68 7.82 4.94
N LEU A 38 -19.67 6.68 5.63
CA LEU A 38 -18.69 6.32 6.66
C LEU A 38 -17.89 5.07 6.31
N LEU A 39 -16.75 4.91 6.99
CA LEU A 39 -15.84 3.78 6.83
C LEU A 39 -15.48 3.63 5.34
N ALA A 40 -14.66 4.57 4.87
CA ALA A 40 -14.24 4.62 3.48
C ALA A 40 -13.64 3.27 3.07
N GLN A 41 -14.16 2.72 1.98
CA GLN A 41 -13.78 1.42 1.45
C GLN A 41 -13.95 1.44 -0.07
N ASN A 42 -13.28 0.52 -0.75
CA ASN A 42 -13.53 0.28 -2.17
C ASN A 42 -14.73 -0.64 -2.30
N ILE A 43 -15.77 -0.18 -3.00
CA ILE A 43 -16.92 -1.01 -3.36
C ILE A 43 -16.72 -1.49 -4.80
N VAL A 44 -16.95 -2.78 -5.00
CA VAL A 44 -16.90 -3.46 -6.29
C VAL A 44 -18.30 -3.81 -6.76
N TYR A 45 -18.52 -3.80 -8.06
CA TYR A 45 -19.77 -4.15 -8.73
C TYR A 45 -19.49 -5.15 -9.84
N ALA A 46 -20.39 -6.11 -10.02
CA ALA A 46 -20.44 -7.01 -11.16
C ALA A 46 -21.89 -7.35 -11.50
N ASP A 47 -22.21 -7.60 -12.77
CA ASP A 47 -23.55 -8.02 -13.20
C ASP A 47 -23.57 -9.14 -14.26
N VAL A 48 -24.78 -9.58 -14.59
CA VAL A 48 -25.05 -10.69 -15.52
C VAL A 48 -24.71 -10.36 -16.97
N ASP A 49 -24.60 -9.07 -17.31
CA ASP A 49 -24.19 -8.59 -18.64
C ASP A 49 -22.65 -8.54 -18.77
N GLY A 50 -21.93 -8.92 -17.71
CA GLY A 50 -20.48 -8.96 -17.66
C GLY A 50 -19.83 -7.61 -17.35
N ASN A 51 -20.60 -6.62 -16.88
CA ASN A 51 -20.01 -5.36 -16.45
C ASN A 51 -19.31 -5.55 -15.11
N ILE A 52 -18.13 -4.96 -14.96
CA ILE A 52 -17.39 -4.88 -13.69
C ILE A 52 -16.99 -3.44 -13.40
N ALA A 53 -17.03 -3.06 -12.13
CA ALA A 53 -16.61 -1.73 -11.73
C ALA A 53 -16.11 -1.66 -10.29
N ILE A 54 -15.33 -0.62 -10.00
CA ILE A 54 -14.79 -0.33 -8.66
C ILE A 54 -14.77 1.19 -8.43
N ARG A 55 -15.07 1.60 -7.19
CA ARG A 55 -15.02 3.00 -6.75
C ARG A 55 -14.81 3.04 -5.22
N PRO A 56 -14.00 3.96 -4.66
CA PRO A 56 -14.03 4.27 -3.24
C PRO A 56 -15.34 4.94 -2.83
N THR A 57 -15.78 4.67 -1.62
CA THR A 57 -16.87 5.38 -0.97
C THR A 57 -16.41 6.04 0.32
N GLY A 58 -17.33 6.73 0.98
CA GLY A 58 -17.06 7.54 2.16
C GLY A 58 -16.94 9.02 1.85
N LYS A 59 -17.21 9.85 2.88
CA LYS A 59 -17.03 11.29 2.80
C LYS A 59 -15.55 11.66 2.95
N VAL A 60 -15.01 12.34 1.94
CA VAL A 60 -13.66 12.92 1.98
C VAL A 60 -13.79 14.45 2.07
N PRO A 61 -13.34 15.09 3.15
CA PRO A 61 -13.52 16.53 3.32
C PRO A 61 -12.59 17.32 2.41
N ILE A 62 -13.13 18.40 1.83
CA ILE A 62 -12.37 19.46 1.18
C ILE A 62 -11.99 20.47 2.26
N ARG A 63 -10.71 20.79 2.36
CA ARG A 63 -10.17 21.66 3.42
C ARG A 63 -9.83 23.03 2.86
N ASP A 64 -10.12 24.07 3.63
CA ASP A 64 -9.59 25.41 3.39
C ASP A 64 -8.20 25.51 4.00
N ASP A 65 -7.20 25.35 3.14
CA ASP A 65 -5.80 25.42 3.50
C ASP A 65 -5.19 26.82 3.28
N SER A 66 -6.02 27.85 3.04
CA SER A 66 -5.54 29.22 2.74
C SER A 66 -4.77 29.90 3.88
N LYS A 67 -4.94 29.41 5.12
CA LYS A 67 -4.36 30.00 6.35
C LYS A 67 -3.25 29.17 6.96
N ILE A 68 -2.89 28.03 6.37
CA ILE A 68 -1.88 27.15 6.95
C ILE A 68 -0.48 27.80 6.88
N PRO A 69 0.39 27.55 7.87
CA PRO A 69 1.74 28.08 7.84
C PRO A 69 2.60 27.40 6.76
N PRO A 70 3.70 28.05 6.32
CA PRO A 70 4.69 27.41 5.46
C PRO A 70 5.16 26.07 6.04
N GLY A 71 5.27 25.05 5.18
CA GLY A 71 5.67 23.69 5.58
C GLY A 71 4.53 22.78 6.05
N HIS A 72 3.32 23.32 6.26
CA HIS A 72 2.14 22.49 6.48
C HIS A 72 1.64 21.91 5.15
N LEU A 73 1.31 20.61 5.11
CA LEU A 73 1.01 19.90 3.86
C LEU A 73 -0.39 20.13 3.30
N GLY A 74 -1.30 20.72 4.09
CA GLY A 74 -2.65 21.05 3.63
C GLY A 74 -3.47 19.83 3.19
N ASN A 75 -3.29 18.69 3.85
CA ASN A 75 -3.89 17.42 3.42
C ASN A 75 -4.44 16.60 4.59
N GLY A 76 -4.49 17.19 5.79
CA GLY A 76 -4.95 16.53 7.01
C GLY A 76 -3.98 15.52 7.63
N SER A 77 -2.74 15.39 7.12
CA SER A 77 -1.71 14.55 7.75
C SER A 77 -1.09 15.19 8.99
N LEU A 78 -1.20 16.51 9.13
CA LEU A 78 -0.73 17.28 10.29
C LEU A 78 -1.92 17.95 10.98
N PRO A 79 -1.86 18.15 12.32
CA PRO A 79 -2.89 18.90 13.04
C PRO A 79 -2.96 20.35 12.58
N TYR A 80 -4.19 20.84 12.42
CA TYR A 80 -4.49 22.24 12.11
C TYR A 80 -4.68 23.09 13.37
N ASN A 81 -4.35 24.38 13.28
CA ASN A 81 -4.79 25.35 14.30
C ASN A 81 -6.25 25.77 14.05
N GLY A 82 -7.19 25.00 14.62
CA GLY A 82 -8.62 25.25 14.46
C GLY A 82 -9.08 26.64 14.96
N SER A 83 -8.41 27.23 15.95
CA SER A 83 -8.75 28.60 16.42
C SER A 83 -8.44 29.70 15.41
N ASN A 84 -7.53 29.43 14.47
CA ASN A 84 -7.21 30.31 13.34
C ASN A 84 -8.08 30.00 12.09
N GLY A 85 -8.94 28.99 12.17
CA GLY A 85 -9.75 28.51 11.05
C GLY A 85 -8.95 27.79 9.97
N GLU A 86 -7.78 27.22 10.31
CA GLU A 86 -6.99 26.42 9.38
C GLU A 86 -7.65 25.06 9.12
N GLY A 87 -7.63 24.61 7.87
CA GLY A 87 -8.11 23.28 7.50
C GLY A 87 -9.61 23.07 7.69
N GLU A 88 -10.38 24.16 7.78
CA GLU A 88 -11.83 24.07 7.93
C GLU A 88 -12.46 23.34 6.76
N TRP A 89 -13.46 22.53 7.05
CA TRP A 89 -14.11 21.72 6.02
C TRP A 89 -15.13 22.59 5.27
N ILE A 90 -14.85 22.89 4.01
CA ILE A 90 -15.71 23.71 3.15
C ILE A 90 -16.68 22.86 2.31
N GLY A 91 -16.60 21.54 2.45
CA GLY A 91 -17.47 20.60 1.78
C GLY A 91 -16.87 19.19 1.79
N TYR A 92 -17.44 18.34 0.96
CA TYR A 92 -16.93 17.00 0.69
C TYR A 92 -16.74 16.84 -0.81
N ILE A 93 -15.81 15.99 -1.21
CA ILE A 93 -15.65 15.61 -2.62
C ILE A 93 -16.99 15.05 -3.12
N PRO A 94 -17.57 15.59 -4.21
CA PRO A 94 -18.77 15.03 -4.81
C PRO A 94 -18.58 13.57 -5.21
N PHE A 95 -19.62 12.74 -5.09
CA PHE A 95 -19.51 11.31 -5.38
C PHE A 95 -19.06 11.03 -6.82
N GLU A 96 -19.54 11.84 -7.76
CA GLU A 96 -19.24 11.77 -9.19
C GLU A 96 -17.76 12.11 -9.50
N GLU A 97 -17.12 12.84 -8.59
CA GLU A 97 -15.72 13.25 -8.70
C GLU A 97 -14.75 12.25 -8.03
N LEU A 98 -15.26 11.24 -7.32
CA LEU A 98 -14.43 10.17 -6.79
C LEU A 98 -13.90 9.30 -7.95
N PRO A 99 -12.64 8.83 -7.88
CA PRO A 99 -12.07 8.01 -8.93
C PRO A 99 -12.90 6.74 -9.10
N ASN A 100 -13.09 6.29 -10.34
CA ASN A 100 -13.88 5.10 -10.61
C ASN A 100 -13.41 4.44 -11.89
N SER A 101 -13.65 3.14 -12.00
CA SER A 101 -13.37 2.37 -13.20
C SER A 101 -14.56 1.47 -13.50
N LEU A 102 -14.99 1.46 -14.76
CA LEU A 102 -16.04 0.61 -15.33
C LEU A 102 -15.48 -0.07 -16.57
N ASN A 103 -15.54 -1.40 -16.62
CA ASN A 103 -15.12 -2.21 -17.76
C ASN A 103 -13.76 -1.81 -18.36
N PRO A 104 -12.68 -1.77 -17.55
CA PRO A 104 -11.38 -1.36 -18.06
C PRO A 104 -10.88 -2.31 -19.17
N SER A 105 -10.00 -1.81 -20.04
CA SER A 105 -9.43 -2.60 -21.14
C SER A 105 -8.71 -3.87 -20.67
N GLN A 106 -8.09 -3.83 -19.48
CA GLN A 106 -7.41 -4.96 -18.85
C GLN A 106 -8.35 -6.08 -18.35
N LYS A 107 -9.67 -5.87 -18.40
CA LYS A 107 -10.72 -6.88 -18.10
C LYS A 107 -10.81 -7.41 -16.66
N TYR A 108 -10.03 -6.88 -15.73
CA TYR A 108 -10.17 -7.18 -14.30
C TYR A 108 -9.96 -5.92 -13.44
N LEU A 109 -10.43 -6.00 -12.20
CA LEU A 109 -10.26 -4.97 -11.17
C LEU A 109 -9.74 -5.62 -9.90
N ALA A 110 -8.80 -4.96 -9.21
CA ALA A 110 -8.17 -5.50 -8.00
C ALA A 110 -8.00 -4.41 -6.94
N SER A 111 -8.32 -4.75 -5.69
CA SER A 111 -8.12 -3.87 -4.54
C SER A 111 -7.47 -4.61 -3.39
N ALA A 112 -6.34 -4.08 -2.95
CA ALA A 112 -5.52 -4.56 -1.84
C ALA A 112 -4.93 -3.37 -1.07
N ASN A 113 -5.72 -2.31 -0.91
CA ASN A 113 -5.37 -1.06 -0.22
C ASN A 113 -4.19 -0.28 -0.82
N GLN A 114 -3.82 -0.56 -2.07
CA GLN A 114 -2.85 0.22 -2.83
C GLN A 114 -3.39 1.62 -3.19
N ILE A 115 -2.53 2.46 -3.76
CA ILE A 115 -2.91 3.76 -4.31
C ILE A 115 -4.12 3.60 -5.24
N ILE A 116 -5.13 4.44 -5.02
CA ILE A 116 -6.47 4.21 -5.56
C ILE A 116 -6.66 4.67 -7.00
N ALA A 117 -5.94 5.70 -7.40
CA ALA A 117 -6.02 6.31 -8.72
C ALA A 117 -4.61 6.65 -9.20
N GLY A 118 -4.41 6.67 -10.51
CA GLY A 118 -3.14 7.04 -11.11
C GLY A 118 -2.83 8.53 -10.92
N PRO A 119 -1.62 8.95 -11.31
CA PRO A 119 -1.15 10.33 -11.14
C PRO A 119 -1.99 11.36 -11.91
N GLU A 120 -2.84 10.95 -12.84
CA GLU A 120 -3.81 11.79 -13.55
C GLU A 120 -4.93 12.33 -12.66
N TYR A 121 -5.27 11.64 -11.56
CA TYR A 121 -6.26 12.12 -10.59
C TYR A 121 -5.64 13.15 -9.64
N LYS A 122 -5.66 14.43 -10.03
CA LYS A 122 -5.00 15.53 -9.28
C LYS A 122 -5.96 16.52 -8.63
N LYS A 123 -7.26 16.43 -8.93
CA LYS A 123 -8.25 17.44 -8.54
C LYS A 123 -8.48 17.47 -7.03
N TYR A 124 -8.44 16.30 -6.39
CA TYR A 124 -8.69 16.17 -4.96
C TYR A 124 -7.67 15.28 -4.28
N PHE A 125 -7.34 15.62 -3.05
CA PHE A 125 -6.55 14.77 -2.16
C PHE A 125 -7.46 13.77 -1.44
N LEU A 126 -7.16 12.48 -1.55
CA LEU A 126 -8.00 11.41 -0.96
C LEU A 126 -7.48 10.95 0.40
N GLN A 127 -6.22 10.53 0.46
CA GLN A 127 -5.57 10.04 1.66
C GLN A 127 -4.05 10.03 1.52
N ASN A 128 -3.34 10.02 2.66
CA ASN A 128 -1.88 10.03 2.72
C ASN A 128 -1.27 8.61 2.77
N GLU A 129 -1.99 7.67 3.37
CA GLU A 129 -1.45 6.34 3.65
C GLU A 129 -2.10 5.26 2.80
N TYR A 130 -1.27 4.41 2.21
CA TYR A 130 -1.69 3.22 1.46
C TYR A 130 -0.93 2.00 1.95
N ALA A 131 -1.40 0.80 1.64
CA ALA A 131 -0.56 -0.38 1.82
C ALA A 131 0.66 -0.32 0.88
N ASN A 132 1.72 -1.06 1.24
CA ASN A 132 3.02 -1.09 0.52
C ASN A 132 2.94 -1.57 -0.95
N GLY A 133 1.77 -1.95 -1.47
CA GLY A 133 1.58 -2.34 -2.86
C GLY A 133 1.94 -3.79 -3.21
N TYR A 134 2.73 -4.50 -2.38
CA TYR A 134 3.14 -5.89 -2.67
C TYR A 134 1.98 -6.84 -2.97
N ARG A 135 0.89 -6.78 -2.17
CA ARG A 135 -0.32 -7.60 -2.40
C ARG A 135 -1.00 -7.26 -3.72
N ALA A 136 -1.11 -5.96 -4.04
CA ALA A 136 -1.69 -5.51 -5.29
C ALA A 136 -0.84 -5.98 -6.48
N ARG A 137 0.49 -5.87 -6.41
CA ARG A 137 1.40 -6.38 -7.46
C ARG A 137 1.21 -7.88 -7.68
N ARG A 138 1.13 -8.67 -6.60
CA ARG A 138 0.91 -10.12 -6.68
C ARG A 138 -0.44 -10.48 -7.30
N ILE A 139 -1.53 -9.84 -6.88
CA ILE A 139 -2.86 -10.08 -7.44
C ILE A 139 -2.89 -9.71 -8.93
N ASN A 140 -2.29 -8.58 -9.32
CA ASN A 140 -2.21 -8.19 -10.72
C ASN A 140 -1.40 -9.19 -11.56
N GLU A 141 -0.24 -9.63 -11.07
CA GLU A 141 0.56 -10.67 -11.74
C GLU A 141 -0.25 -11.95 -11.98
N LEU A 142 -0.97 -12.44 -10.95
CA LEU A 142 -1.76 -13.66 -11.06
C LEU A 142 -2.96 -13.52 -12.01
N LEU A 143 -3.62 -12.36 -12.01
CA LEU A 143 -4.76 -12.08 -12.90
C LEU A 143 -4.32 -11.81 -14.35
N MET A 144 -3.19 -11.13 -14.56
CA MET A 144 -2.63 -10.87 -15.89
C MET A 144 -2.13 -12.17 -16.56
N ASN A 145 -1.60 -13.11 -15.80
CA ASN A 145 -1.04 -14.37 -16.30
C ASN A 145 -2.09 -15.50 -16.45
N ALA A 146 -3.39 -15.21 -16.31
CA ALA A 146 -4.44 -16.20 -16.54
C ALA A 146 -4.44 -16.64 -18.01
N VAL A 147 -4.21 -17.94 -18.24
CA VAL A 147 -3.78 -18.57 -19.52
C VAL A 147 -4.71 -18.31 -20.71
N ASP A 148 -5.97 -17.96 -20.48
CA ASP A 148 -6.98 -17.67 -21.51
C ASP A 148 -7.73 -16.34 -21.28
N GLY A 149 -7.22 -15.50 -20.37
CA GLY A 149 -7.89 -14.28 -19.91
C GLY A 149 -9.14 -14.54 -19.05
N SER A 150 -9.47 -15.81 -18.77
CA SER A 150 -10.54 -16.22 -17.88
C SER A 150 -9.97 -16.67 -16.54
N VAL A 151 -10.68 -16.35 -15.45
CA VAL A 151 -10.28 -16.75 -14.11
C VAL A 151 -11.40 -17.59 -13.53
N SER A 152 -11.14 -18.89 -13.38
CA SER A 152 -12.10 -19.80 -12.78
C SER A 152 -12.28 -19.51 -11.29
N VAL A 153 -13.39 -19.97 -10.70
CA VAL A 153 -13.61 -19.90 -9.25
C VAL A 153 -12.48 -20.60 -8.49
N GLU A 154 -11.97 -21.72 -9.01
CA GLU A 154 -10.88 -22.46 -8.39
C GLU A 154 -9.56 -21.67 -8.44
N THR A 155 -9.28 -21.03 -9.58
CA THR A 155 -8.15 -20.11 -9.71
C THR A 155 -8.27 -18.96 -8.71
N MET A 156 -9.46 -18.36 -8.53
CA MET A 156 -9.66 -17.31 -7.53
C MET A 156 -9.41 -17.80 -6.10
N LYS A 157 -9.81 -19.03 -5.75
CA LYS A 157 -9.48 -19.60 -4.43
C LYS A 157 -7.98 -19.76 -4.23
N ASN A 158 -7.25 -20.17 -5.27
CA ASN A 158 -5.80 -20.27 -5.20
C ASN A 158 -5.15 -18.89 -5.02
N ILE A 159 -5.64 -17.87 -5.72
CA ILE A 159 -5.18 -16.48 -5.54
C ILE A 159 -5.42 -16.01 -4.10
N GLN A 160 -6.58 -16.31 -3.50
CA GLN A 160 -6.88 -15.94 -2.11
C GLN A 160 -6.00 -16.65 -1.08
N ASN A 161 -5.48 -17.84 -1.39
CA ASN A 161 -4.56 -18.60 -0.55
C ASN A 161 -3.08 -18.41 -0.92
N ASP A 162 -2.77 -17.49 -1.83
CA ASP A 162 -1.38 -17.25 -2.25
C ASP A 162 -0.55 -16.69 -1.10
N VAL A 163 0.54 -17.39 -0.78
CA VAL A 163 1.51 -17.01 0.26
C VAL A 163 2.85 -16.58 -0.32
N ASN A 164 2.90 -16.22 -1.61
CA ASN A 164 4.14 -15.78 -2.24
C ASN A 164 4.50 -14.35 -1.81
N SER A 165 5.75 -14.14 -1.40
CA SER A 165 6.26 -12.84 -0.97
C SER A 165 6.83 -12.04 -2.12
N THR A 166 6.01 -11.15 -2.69
CA THR A 166 6.49 -10.13 -3.64
C THR A 166 7.51 -9.19 -3.01
N ALA A 167 7.46 -8.98 -1.69
CA ALA A 167 8.50 -8.25 -0.99
C ALA A 167 9.82 -9.03 -1.00
N ALA A 168 9.83 -10.33 -0.70
CA ALA A 168 11.06 -11.12 -0.71
C ALA A 168 11.75 -11.12 -2.08
N ARG A 169 10.96 -11.23 -3.16
CA ARG A 169 11.45 -11.11 -4.55
C ARG A 169 12.18 -9.80 -4.82
N ALA A 170 11.83 -8.72 -4.11
CA ALA A 170 12.49 -7.44 -4.29
C ALA A 170 13.85 -7.35 -3.59
N PHE A 171 14.04 -8.05 -2.46
CA PHE A 171 15.20 -7.89 -1.59
C PHE A 171 16.24 -9.02 -1.67
N ILE A 172 15.80 -10.27 -1.81
CA ILE A 172 16.68 -11.44 -1.70
C ILE A 172 17.78 -11.48 -2.77
N PRO A 173 17.53 -11.11 -4.05
CA PRO A 173 18.60 -11.04 -5.03
C PRO A 173 19.78 -10.17 -4.56
N GLU A 174 19.50 -8.99 -4.01
CA GLU A 174 20.57 -8.06 -3.62
C GLU A 174 21.32 -8.57 -2.39
N LEU A 175 20.61 -9.18 -1.43
CA LEU A 175 21.24 -9.86 -0.30
C LEU A 175 22.22 -10.94 -0.75
N ILE A 176 21.83 -11.77 -1.71
CA ILE A 176 22.68 -12.84 -2.24
C ILE A 176 23.92 -12.24 -2.89
N GLU A 177 23.76 -11.21 -3.73
CA GLU A 177 24.85 -10.52 -4.43
C GLU A 177 25.85 -9.92 -3.44
N VAL A 178 25.42 -9.04 -2.54
CA VAL A 178 26.32 -8.35 -1.61
C VAL A 178 27.00 -9.30 -0.64
N THR A 179 26.31 -10.38 -0.24
CA THR A 179 26.91 -11.40 0.63
C THR A 179 28.00 -12.17 -0.11
N ARG A 180 27.80 -12.51 -1.39
CA ARG A 180 28.83 -13.19 -2.19
C ARG A 180 30.05 -12.31 -2.34
N ASP A 181 29.86 -11.05 -2.71
CA ASP A 181 30.95 -10.10 -2.93
C ASP A 181 31.76 -9.86 -1.65
N TYR A 182 31.08 -9.71 -0.51
CA TYR A 182 31.74 -9.49 0.78
C TYR A 182 32.68 -10.63 1.19
N TYR A 183 32.31 -11.88 0.90
CA TYR A 183 33.08 -13.06 1.32
C TYR A 183 34.05 -13.60 0.25
N ILE A 184 34.24 -12.90 -0.87
CA ILE A 184 35.26 -13.29 -1.86
C ILE A 184 36.68 -13.24 -1.23
N PRO A 185 37.57 -14.22 -1.53
CA PRO A 185 37.37 -15.34 -2.46
C PRO A 185 36.83 -16.62 -1.79
N THR A 186 36.54 -16.62 -0.49
CA THR A 186 36.19 -17.84 0.25
C THR A 186 34.98 -17.61 1.16
N ILE A 187 33.84 -18.16 0.76
CA ILE A 187 32.59 -18.08 1.51
C ILE A 187 32.59 -19.10 2.65
N PRO A 188 32.39 -18.69 3.92
CA PRO A 188 32.26 -19.62 5.03
C PRO A 188 31.12 -20.61 4.82
N THR A 189 31.30 -21.88 5.19
CA THR A 189 30.30 -22.96 4.96
C THR A 189 28.90 -22.60 5.47
N LYS A 190 28.80 -21.97 6.65
CA LYS A 190 27.51 -21.57 7.22
C LYS A 190 26.79 -20.53 6.34
N ILE A 191 27.53 -19.58 5.77
CA ILE A 191 26.98 -18.57 4.87
C ILE A 191 26.60 -19.20 3.54
N ASN A 192 27.45 -20.08 2.99
CA ASN A 192 27.15 -20.77 1.74
C ASN A 192 25.87 -21.64 1.83
N ASN A 193 25.61 -22.27 2.98
CA ASN A 193 24.37 -23.01 3.20
C ASN A 193 23.13 -22.09 3.21
N VAL A 194 23.24 -20.90 3.82
CA VAL A 194 22.16 -19.89 3.81
C VAL A 194 21.92 -19.36 2.40
N LEU A 195 22.98 -19.06 1.64
CA LEU A 195 22.86 -18.63 0.25
C LEU A 195 22.17 -19.70 -0.60
N THR A 196 22.55 -20.97 -0.44
CA THR A 196 21.91 -22.08 -1.16
C THR A 196 20.41 -22.17 -0.87
N GLU A 197 20.01 -22.04 0.39
CA GLU A 197 18.60 -22.03 0.80
C GLU A 197 17.85 -20.86 0.11
N LEU A 198 18.39 -19.64 0.18
CA LEU A 198 17.77 -18.44 -0.40
C LEU A 198 17.71 -18.47 -1.93
N GLU A 199 18.73 -19.03 -2.61
CA GLU A 199 18.79 -19.16 -4.07
C GLU A 199 17.76 -20.16 -4.60
N SER A 200 17.50 -21.23 -3.84
CA SER A 200 16.50 -22.24 -4.19
C SER A 200 15.07 -21.83 -3.83
N TRP A 201 14.91 -20.76 -3.07
CA TRP A 201 13.63 -20.36 -2.51
C TRP A 201 12.69 -19.80 -3.58
N GLY A 202 11.52 -20.43 -3.75
CA GLY A 202 10.45 -19.92 -4.62
C GLY A 202 9.70 -18.70 -4.09
N PHE A 203 10.18 -18.08 -3.01
CA PHE A 203 9.55 -16.97 -2.28
C PHE A 203 8.19 -17.32 -1.66
N ILE A 204 7.91 -18.60 -1.48
CA ILE A 204 6.70 -19.11 -0.82
C ILE A 204 6.91 -18.97 0.69
N MET A 205 6.03 -18.25 1.38
CA MET A 205 6.11 -18.07 2.84
C MET A 205 5.53 -19.28 3.59
N ASP A 206 5.90 -20.49 3.18
CA ASP A 206 5.45 -21.72 3.82
C ASP A 206 6.15 -21.91 5.18
N LYS A 207 5.41 -22.44 6.15
CA LYS A 207 5.92 -22.66 7.51
C LYS A 207 6.95 -23.79 7.60
N GLU A 208 6.99 -24.68 6.60
CA GLU A 208 7.92 -25.81 6.53
C GLU A 208 9.25 -25.43 5.84
N GLU A 209 9.37 -24.20 5.31
CA GLU A 209 10.60 -23.69 4.69
C GLU A 209 11.43 -22.83 5.65
N ASN A 210 12.77 -22.86 5.53
CA ASN A 210 13.64 -22.04 6.38
C ASN A 210 13.82 -20.62 5.83
N ALA A 211 13.91 -20.50 4.50
CA ALA A 211 14.11 -19.23 3.79
C ALA A 211 13.19 -18.08 4.25
N PRO A 212 11.87 -18.28 4.49
CA PRO A 212 10.99 -17.22 4.98
C PRO A 212 11.45 -16.57 6.28
N THR A 213 11.98 -17.35 7.22
CA THR A 213 12.47 -16.84 8.51
C THR A 213 13.78 -16.10 8.35
N ILE A 214 14.70 -16.63 7.53
CA ILE A 214 15.98 -15.97 7.21
C ILE A 214 15.70 -14.60 6.59
N TYR A 215 14.87 -14.56 5.54
CA TYR A 215 14.43 -13.33 4.89
C TYR A 215 13.81 -12.35 5.89
N ARG A 216 12.84 -12.80 6.70
CA ARG A 216 12.12 -11.94 7.64
C ARG A 216 13.10 -11.27 8.60
N LYS A 217 14.01 -12.05 9.20
CA LYS A 217 14.96 -11.55 10.18
C LYS A 217 16.02 -10.65 9.57
N TRP A 218 16.59 -11.05 8.45
CA TRP A 218 17.54 -10.19 7.74
C TRP A 218 16.91 -8.86 7.35
N ARG A 219 15.71 -8.86 6.74
CA ARG A 219 15.04 -7.60 6.33
C ARG A 219 14.69 -6.74 7.54
N ASP A 220 14.30 -7.36 8.65
CA ASP A 220 14.04 -6.62 9.87
C ASP A 220 15.33 -5.90 10.35
N PHE A 221 16.48 -6.59 10.39
CA PHE A 221 17.77 -5.94 10.71
C PHE A 221 18.21 -4.90 9.69
N PHE A 222 18.09 -5.19 8.39
CA PHE A 222 18.46 -4.23 7.35
C PHE A 222 17.64 -2.94 7.49
N GLN A 223 16.35 -3.07 7.78
CA GLN A 223 15.50 -1.93 8.06
C GLN A 223 15.95 -1.16 9.30
N ASP A 224 16.25 -1.86 10.39
CA ASP A 224 16.62 -1.24 11.66
C ASP A 224 17.97 -0.49 11.51
N PHE A 225 18.96 -1.10 10.87
CA PHE A 225 20.25 -0.46 10.58
C PHE A 225 20.18 0.70 9.57
N THR A 226 19.09 0.86 8.82
CA THR A 226 18.91 1.97 7.87
C THR A 226 18.18 3.17 8.48
N PHE A 227 17.56 3.04 9.65
CA PHE A 227 16.68 4.10 10.15
C PHE A 227 16.72 4.33 11.66
N ASP A 228 17.20 3.37 12.45
CA ASP A 228 17.05 3.44 13.92
C ASP A 228 17.98 4.47 14.56
N ASP A 229 19.15 4.74 13.98
CA ASP A 229 20.11 5.73 14.45
C ASP A 229 19.54 7.15 14.33
N GLU A 230 19.00 7.56 13.17
CA GLU A 230 18.34 8.87 13.09
C GLU A 230 17.02 8.90 13.85
N SER A 231 16.25 7.80 13.85
CA SER A 231 15.01 7.73 14.63
C SER A 231 15.31 7.94 16.12
N THR A 232 16.37 7.33 16.64
CA THR A 232 16.83 7.53 18.01
C THR A 232 17.32 8.96 18.23
N PHE A 233 18.14 9.49 17.34
CA PHE A 233 18.69 10.85 17.43
C PHE A 233 17.57 11.91 17.47
N TYR A 234 16.54 11.77 16.64
CA TYR A 234 15.40 12.67 16.58
C TYR A 234 14.27 12.34 17.56
N GLY A 235 14.38 11.24 18.33
CA GLY A 235 13.34 10.80 19.26
C GLY A 235 12.04 10.33 18.57
N ILE A 236 12.15 9.81 17.35
CA ILE A 236 11.04 9.27 16.56
C ILE A 236 10.87 7.78 16.90
N ASN A 237 9.67 7.37 17.29
CA ASN A 237 9.35 5.97 17.60
C ASN A 237 8.37 5.40 16.55
N ILE A 238 8.76 5.47 15.29
CA ILE A 238 7.97 4.97 14.16
C ILE A 238 8.92 4.24 13.23
N ARG A 239 8.71 2.93 13.05
CA ARG A 239 9.47 2.16 12.08
C ARG A 239 9.07 2.58 10.67
N SER A 240 10.06 2.88 9.84
CA SER A 240 9.86 3.20 8.43
C SER A 240 9.10 2.09 7.68
N ARG A 241 8.53 2.41 6.52
CA ARG A 241 7.82 1.41 5.71
C ARG A 241 8.83 0.63 4.87
N ILE A 242 8.64 -0.69 4.76
CA ILE A 242 9.54 -1.54 3.95
C ILE A 242 9.55 -1.17 2.45
N VAL A 243 8.54 -0.45 1.94
CA VAL A 243 8.56 0.06 0.56
C VAL A 243 9.52 1.26 0.39
N VAL A 244 9.75 2.03 1.46
CA VAL A 244 10.77 3.08 1.47
C VAL A 244 12.15 2.42 1.46
N LEU A 245 12.35 1.38 2.27
CA LEU A 245 13.58 0.59 2.24
C LEU A 245 13.84 -0.04 0.85
N GLU A 246 12.81 -0.63 0.21
CA GLU A 246 12.89 -1.14 -1.16
C GLU A 246 13.33 -0.04 -2.15
N TYR A 247 12.72 1.15 -2.05
CA TYR A 247 13.06 2.29 -2.90
C TYR A 247 14.49 2.78 -2.67
N LEU A 248 14.93 2.97 -1.42
CA LEU A 248 16.30 3.40 -1.14
C LEU A 248 17.30 2.36 -1.65
N MET A 249 17.02 1.09 -1.38
CA MET A 249 17.88 0.00 -1.82
C MET A 249 18.01 -0.05 -3.34
N LYS A 250 16.95 0.18 -4.13
CA LYS A 250 17.00 0.01 -5.59
C LYS A 250 17.27 1.27 -6.39
N GLU A 251 16.80 2.41 -5.91
CA GLU A 251 16.72 3.64 -6.69
C GLU A 251 17.55 4.77 -6.07
N ASN A 252 18.05 4.61 -4.84
CA ASN A 252 18.86 5.61 -4.15
C ASN A 252 19.93 4.96 -3.28
N GLU A 253 20.82 4.19 -3.92
CA GLU A 253 21.84 3.38 -3.23
C GLU A 253 22.82 4.24 -2.40
N SER A 254 22.96 5.52 -2.73
CA SER A 254 23.80 6.50 -2.03
C SER A 254 23.01 7.30 -0.97
N SER A 255 21.89 6.78 -0.50
CA SER A 255 21.08 7.48 0.50
C SER A 255 21.86 7.67 1.81
N HIS A 256 21.73 8.85 2.41
CA HIS A 256 22.36 9.11 3.72
C HIS A 256 21.81 8.21 4.83
N TRP A 257 20.60 7.67 4.67
CA TRP A 257 19.97 6.76 5.63
C TRP A 257 20.74 5.44 5.80
N PHE A 258 21.65 5.08 4.88
CA PHE A 258 22.47 3.89 5.07
C PHE A 258 23.68 4.11 5.98
N ASN A 259 24.01 5.37 6.28
CA ASN A 259 25.14 5.72 7.12
C ASN A 259 24.69 5.81 8.58
N ASP A 260 25.34 5.07 9.47
CA ASP A 260 25.06 5.16 10.89
C ASP A 260 25.66 6.46 11.47
N ILE A 261 24.80 7.45 11.74
CA ILE A 261 25.25 8.77 12.21
C ILE A 261 25.83 8.73 13.64
N SER A 262 25.74 7.58 14.33
CA SER A 262 26.32 7.37 15.65
C SER A 262 27.78 6.89 15.60
N THR A 263 28.29 6.51 14.43
CA THR A 263 29.67 6.06 14.24
C THR A 263 30.50 7.09 13.45
N PRO A 264 31.85 7.02 13.52
CA PRO A 264 32.72 7.82 12.67
C PRO A 264 32.94 7.19 11.28
N GLU A 265 32.44 5.97 11.05
CA GLU A 265 32.55 5.30 9.76
C GLU A 265 31.50 5.89 8.80
N ASN A 266 31.70 5.68 7.50
CA ASN A 266 30.72 6.09 6.50
C ASN A 266 30.22 4.86 5.78
N GLU A 267 29.16 4.26 6.33
CA GLU A 267 28.55 3.06 5.80
C GLU A 267 27.74 3.38 4.53
N THR A 268 27.70 2.40 3.64
CA THR A 268 26.88 2.42 2.42
C THR A 268 25.84 1.31 2.48
N ARG A 269 24.87 1.36 1.56
CA ARG A 269 23.82 0.32 1.38
C ARG A 269 24.34 -1.10 1.56
#